data_AF-A0A443RUH0-F1
#
_entry.id   AF-A0A443RUH0-F1
#
_cell.length_a   1.000
_cell.length_b   1.000
_cell.length_c   1.000
_cell.angle_alpha   90.00
_cell.angle_beta   90.00
_cell.angle_gamma   90.00
#
_symmetry.space_group_name_H-M   'P 1'
#
loop_
_entity.id
_entity.type
_entity.pdbx_description
1 polymer ?
#
loop_
_entity_poly.entity_id
_entity_poly.type
_entity_poly.pdbx_seq_one_letter_code
_entity_poly.pdbx_strand_id
1 'polypeptide(L)'
;MDVNRAVQQAKYKLRYIRPSSIHSLEPQIMDIATTGELGQLVTKILAHQFKLLPDEILNGLPLIDTSRTLLWEECPAHVKPIPCTIDRYRTFTGHCNNPKHPSWGATYTPFVRFLPPIYSDGIDGQRVSVVDKGTLPSARLITSIVHRDVDHPNMDLSILIMSWGQFIDHDLTLAAPPR
;
A
#
# COMPACT_ATOMS: atom_id res chain seq x y z
N MET A 1 14.28 21.54 0.26
CA MET A 1 14.08 22.27 -1.01
C MET A 1 13.74 21.31 -2.15
N ASP A 2 14.34 20.10 -2.17
CA ASP A 2 14.13 19.12 -3.25
C ASP A 2 12.80 18.35 -3.21
N VAL A 3 12.28 17.98 -2.04
CA VAL A 3 10.99 17.27 -1.95
C VAL A 3 9.84 18.11 -2.52
N ASN A 4 9.76 19.40 -2.17
CA ASN A 4 8.72 20.29 -2.69
C ASN A 4 8.78 20.45 -4.21
N ARG A 5 10.00 20.51 -4.77
CA ARG A 5 10.21 20.54 -6.22
C ARG A 5 9.74 19.24 -6.88
N ALA A 6 10.06 18.09 -6.30
CA ALA A 6 9.60 16.79 -6.79
C ALA A 6 8.06 16.68 -6.73
N VAL A 7 7.42 17.16 -5.66
CA VAL A 7 5.95 17.23 -5.53
C VAL A 7 5.33 18.07 -6.63
N GLN A 8 5.86 19.28 -6.89
CA GLN A 8 5.34 20.15 -7.95
C GLN A 8 5.48 19.51 -9.34
N GLN A 9 6.62 18.89 -9.62
CA GLN A 9 6.84 18.17 -10.87
C GLN A 9 5.91 16.96 -11.02
N ALA A 10 5.70 16.19 -9.95
CA ALA A 10 4.78 15.06 -9.94
C ALA A 10 3.33 15.51 -10.17
N LYS A 11 2.89 16.57 -9.47
CA LYS A 11 1.57 17.17 -9.66
C LYS A 11 1.34 17.62 -11.10
N TYR A 12 2.33 18.26 -11.71
CA TYR A 12 2.27 18.68 -13.11
C TYR A 12 2.13 17.47 -14.06
N LYS A 13 2.96 16.45 -13.90
CA LYS A 13 2.95 15.24 -14.74
C LYS A 13 1.64 14.46 -14.65
N LEU A 14 1.09 14.32 -13.44
CA LEU A 14 -0.15 13.59 -13.19
C LEU A 14 -1.42 14.41 -13.47
N ARG A 15 -1.29 15.70 -13.81
CA ARG A 15 -2.42 16.65 -13.81
C ARG A 15 -3.22 16.55 -12.51
N TYR A 16 -2.49 16.50 -11.40
CA TYR A 16 -3.04 16.18 -10.09
C TYR A 16 -4.09 17.20 -9.66
N ILE A 17 -5.28 16.69 -9.33
CA ILE A 17 -6.36 17.45 -8.70
C ILE A 17 -6.46 16.94 -7.27
N ARG A 18 -6.37 17.85 -6.30
CA ARG A 18 -6.48 17.49 -4.88
C ARG A 18 -7.86 16.85 -4.64
N PRO A 19 -7.93 15.62 -4.13
CA PRO A 19 -9.21 14.97 -3.89
C PRO A 19 -10.02 15.65 -2.79
N SER A 20 -11.34 15.61 -2.90
CA SER A 20 -12.25 16.32 -1.97
C SER A 20 -12.33 15.64 -0.60
N SER A 21 -12.20 14.30 -0.54
CA SER A 21 -12.29 13.56 0.72
C SER A 21 -10.95 13.40 1.45
N ILE A 22 -9.90 14.13 1.04
CA ILE A 22 -8.56 14.03 1.62
C ILE A 22 -8.51 14.36 3.12
N HIS A 23 -9.43 15.19 3.61
CA HIS A 23 -9.56 15.56 5.02
C HIS A 23 -10.54 14.67 5.80
N SER A 24 -11.18 13.71 5.13
CA SER A 24 -12.12 12.77 5.74
C SER A 24 -11.39 11.62 6.43
N LEU A 25 -11.98 11.11 7.51
CA LEU A 25 -11.61 9.81 8.09
C LEU A 25 -12.21 8.63 7.30
N GLU A 26 -13.14 8.94 6.40
CA GLU A 26 -13.81 8.02 5.48
C GLU A 26 -13.57 8.53 4.05
N PRO A 27 -12.33 8.45 3.54
CA PRO A 27 -12.02 8.86 2.17
C PRO A 27 -12.67 7.91 1.16
N GLN A 28 -12.90 8.41 -0.06
CA GLN A 28 -13.22 7.56 -1.19
C GLN A 28 -11.98 6.77 -1.64
N ILE A 29 -12.15 5.50 -2.01
CA ILE A 29 -11.02 4.63 -2.44
C ILE A 29 -10.22 5.28 -3.59
N MET A 30 -10.93 5.93 -4.52
CA MET A 30 -10.32 6.63 -5.64
C MET A 30 -9.45 7.82 -5.22
N ASP A 31 -9.77 8.49 -4.11
CA ASP A 31 -9.02 9.63 -3.61
C ASP A 31 -7.69 9.17 -2.96
N ILE A 32 -7.72 8.02 -2.30
CA ILE A 32 -6.52 7.36 -1.77
C ILE A 32 -5.59 6.95 -2.91
N ALA A 33 -6.12 6.32 -3.96
CA ALA A 33 -5.31 5.91 -5.10
C ALA A 33 -4.61 7.11 -5.77
N THR A 34 -5.31 8.24 -5.93
CA THR A 34 -4.76 9.46 -6.52
C THR A 34 -3.64 10.07 -5.67
N THR A 35 -3.78 10.09 -4.35
CA THR A 35 -2.72 10.58 -3.43
C THR A 35 -1.54 9.61 -3.34
N GLY A 36 -1.81 8.29 -3.38
CA GLY A 36 -0.79 7.24 -3.45
C GLY A 36 0.06 7.32 -4.71
N GLU A 37 -0.57 7.54 -5.87
CA GLU A 37 0.13 7.72 -7.16
C GLU A 37 1.02 8.96 -7.15
N LEU A 38 0.56 10.07 -6.56
CA LEU A 38 1.38 11.25 -6.34
C LEU A 38 2.62 10.90 -5.50
N GLY A 39 2.45 10.21 -4.37
CA GLY A 39 3.56 9.77 -3.51
C GLY A 39 4.56 8.88 -4.25
N GLN A 40 4.07 7.89 -4.99
CA GLN A 40 4.90 6.98 -5.79
C GLN A 40 5.73 7.71 -6.84
N LEU A 41 5.12 8.67 -7.57
CA LEU A 41 5.86 9.46 -8.57
C LEU A 41 6.87 10.41 -7.92
N VAL A 42 6.57 10.99 -6.77
CA VAL A 42 7.53 11.79 -5.99
C VAL A 42 8.75 10.96 -5.61
N THR A 43 8.54 9.73 -5.11
CA THR A 43 9.61 8.78 -4.79
C THR A 43 10.48 8.49 -6.02
N LYS A 44 9.86 8.22 -7.20
CA LYS A 44 10.61 8.00 -8.45
C LYS A 44 11.44 9.21 -8.88
N ILE A 45 10.89 10.42 -8.77
CA ILE A 45 11.61 11.65 -9.12
C ILE A 45 12.82 11.84 -8.22
N LEU A 46 12.65 11.66 -6.90
CA LEU A 46 13.74 11.78 -5.93
C LEU A 46 14.83 10.73 -6.18
N ALA A 47 14.44 9.47 -6.35
CA ALA A 47 15.37 8.37 -6.64
C ALA A 47 16.22 8.66 -7.89
N HIS A 48 15.60 9.13 -8.97
CA HIS A 48 16.32 9.48 -10.19
C HIS A 48 17.19 10.74 -10.04
N GLN A 49 16.67 11.79 -9.39
CA GLN A 49 17.39 13.05 -9.19
C GLN A 49 18.68 12.85 -8.39
N PHE A 50 18.62 12.01 -7.35
CA PHE A 50 19.75 11.74 -6.46
C PHE A 50 20.55 10.49 -6.84
N LYS A 51 20.16 9.78 -7.92
CA LYS A 51 20.76 8.52 -8.37
C LYS A 51 20.87 7.48 -7.25
N LEU A 52 19.79 7.35 -6.48
CA LEU A 52 19.74 6.45 -5.33
C LEU A 52 19.79 4.99 -5.76
N LEU A 53 20.51 4.19 -4.99
CA LEU A 53 20.51 2.73 -5.07
C LEU A 53 19.22 2.16 -4.44
N PRO A 54 18.80 0.93 -4.80
CA PRO A 54 17.60 0.32 -4.23
C PRO A 54 17.56 0.27 -2.70
N ASP A 55 18.73 0.06 -2.06
CA ASP A 55 18.85 0.05 -0.60
C ASP A 55 18.61 1.44 0.01
N GLU A 56 19.11 2.50 -0.63
CA GLU A 56 18.89 3.89 -0.21
C GLU A 56 17.44 4.33 -0.40
N ILE A 57 16.78 3.85 -1.45
CA ILE A 57 15.35 4.07 -1.67
C ILE A 57 14.55 3.42 -0.53
N LEU A 58 14.88 2.18 -0.19
CA LEU A 58 14.15 1.38 0.77
C LEU A 58 14.37 1.84 2.22
N ASN A 59 15.60 2.13 2.60
CA ASN A 59 15.98 2.43 3.99
C ASN A 59 16.18 3.92 4.23
N GLY A 60 16.44 4.73 3.20
CA GLY A 60 16.70 6.16 3.32
C GLY A 60 15.45 7.01 3.15
N LEU A 61 14.71 6.86 2.05
CA LEU A 61 13.56 7.73 1.76
C LEU A 61 12.46 7.71 2.83
N PRO A 62 12.09 6.56 3.45
CA PRO A 62 11.09 6.54 4.51
C PRO A 62 11.48 7.32 5.77
N LEU A 63 12.79 7.59 5.98
CA LEU A 63 13.29 8.35 7.14
C LEU A 63 13.19 9.86 6.94
N ILE A 64 12.84 10.34 5.74
CA ILE A 64 12.69 11.76 5.45
C ILE A 64 11.43 12.28 6.12
N ASP A 65 11.59 13.27 7.01
CA ASP A 65 10.45 14.00 7.58
C ASP A 65 9.76 14.83 6.50
N THR A 66 8.56 14.40 6.13
CA THR A 66 7.73 15.07 5.12
C THR A 66 6.79 16.11 5.72
N SER A 67 6.69 16.23 7.05
CA SER A 67 5.70 17.09 7.75
C SER A 67 5.80 18.57 7.39
N ARG A 68 6.98 19.03 6.96
CA ARG A 68 7.26 20.42 6.54
C ARG A 68 7.35 20.58 5.02
N THR A 69 6.74 19.67 4.27
CA THR A 69 6.79 19.64 2.81
C THR A 69 5.39 19.71 2.21
N LEU A 70 5.30 20.06 0.93
CA LEU A 70 4.05 20.06 0.16
C LEU A 70 3.40 18.67 0.07
N LEU A 71 4.17 17.60 0.31
CA LEU A 71 3.63 16.24 0.34
C LEU A 71 2.74 16.02 1.57
N TRP A 72 3.03 16.68 2.70
CA TRP A 72 2.23 16.56 3.92
C TRP A 72 0.80 17.06 3.73
N GLU A 73 0.61 18.10 2.94
CA GLU A 73 -0.73 18.62 2.64
C GLU A 73 -1.57 17.64 1.82
N GLU A 74 -0.91 16.78 1.04
CA GLU A 74 -1.55 15.73 0.23
C GLU A 74 -1.63 14.38 0.96
N CYS A 75 -1.12 14.29 2.19
CA CYS A 75 -1.26 13.10 3.01
C CYS A 75 -2.71 13.02 3.55
N PRO A 76 -3.45 11.93 3.28
CA PRO A 76 -4.84 11.80 3.71
C PRO A 76 -5.01 11.84 5.24
N ALA A 77 -6.10 12.44 5.72
CA ALA A 77 -6.34 12.62 7.16
C ALA A 77 -6.52 11.31 7.93
N HIS A 78 -7.13 10.29 7.33
CA HIS A 78 -7.32 8.97 7.95
C HIS A 78 -6.00 8.24 8.29
N VAL A 79 -4.87 8.60 7.68
CA VAL A 79 -3.55 8.04 8.05
C VAL A 79 -2.71 8.97 8.93
N LYS A 80 -3.19 10.19 9.20
CA LYS A 80 -2.51 11.15 10.07
C LYS A 80 -2.79 10.86 11.55
N PRO A 81 -1.96 11.36 12.47
CA PRO A 81 -2.31 11.40 13.88
C PRO A 81 -3.59 12.23 14.07
N ILE A 82 -4.63 11.61 14.61
CA ILE A 82 -5.91 12.24 14.93
C ILE A 82 -6.15 12.21 16.44
N PRO A 83 -6.82 13.22 17.02
CA PRO A 83 -7.26 13.12 18.41
C PRO A 83 -8.27 11.99 18.56
N CYS A 84 -8.12 11.17 19.60
CA CYS A 84 -9.01 10.04 19.89
C CYS A 84 -9.62 10.17 21.28
N THR A 85 -10.90 9.82 21.37
CA THR A 85 -11.62 9.58 22.63
C THR A 85 -11.95 8.11 22.74
N ILE A 86 -11.81 7.55 23.94
CA ILE A 86 -12.21 6.16 24.21
C ILE A 86 -13.74 6.15 24.34
N ASP A 87 -14.40 5.39 23.49
CA ASP A 87 -15.85 5.19 23.51
C ASP A 87 -16.17 3.70 23.80
N ARG A 88 -17.42 3.42 24.17
CA ARG A 88 -17.91 2.07 24.46
C ARG A 88 -17.90 1.17 23.23
N TYR A 89 -18.14 1.72 22.04
CA TYR A 89 -18.34 0.96 20.81
C TYR A 89 -17.21 1.20 19.82
N ARG A 90 -16.99 0.22 18.93
CA ARG A 90 -16.02 0.33 17.84
C ARG A 90 -16.52 1.32 16.81
N THR A 91 -15.59 2.09 16.25
CA THR A 91 -15.87 2.89 15.06
C THR A 91 -15.98 1.96 13.85
N PHE A 92 -16.81 2.35 12.87
CA PHE A 92 -16.95 1.61 11.60
C PHE A 92 -15.61 1.50 10.85
N THR A 93 -14.77 2.53 10.97
CA THR A 93 -13.48 2.60 10.29
C THR A 93 -12.34 1.90 11.03
N GLY A 94 -12.54 1.46 12.28
CA GLY A 94 -11.49 0.88 13.13
C GLY A 94 -10.57 1.90 13.81
N HIS A 95 -10.73 3.20 13.51
CA HIS A 95 -9.96 4.26 14.17
C HIS A 95 -10.19 4.30 15.69
N CYS A 96 -9.16 4.75 16.42
CA CYS A 96 -9.16 4.91 17.86
C CYS A 96 -9.27 3.60 18.67
N ASN A 97 -9.17 2.43 18.03
CA ASN A 97 -9.02 1.15 18.74
C ASN A 97 -7.75 1.16 19.61
N ASN A 98 -6.67 1.75 19.09
CA ASN A 98 -5.46 2.06 19.86
C ASN A 98 -5.36 3.59 20.09
N PRO A 99 -5.55 4.11 21.32
CA PRO A 99 -5.50 5.55 21.60
C PRO A 99 -4.13 6.20 21.37
N LYS A 100 -3.03 5.43 21.46
CA LYS A 100 -1.68 5.92 21.19
C LYS A 100 -1.36 5.97 19.70
N HIS A 101 -1.96 5.04 18.93
CA HIS A 101 -1.80 4.93 17.49
C HIS A 101 -3.17 4.78 16.80
N PRO A 102 -3.91 5.89 16.67
CA PRO A 102 -5.30 5.91 16.21
C PRO A 102 -5.61 5.15 14.91
N SER A 103 -4.67 5.10 13.98
CA SER A 103 -4.85 4.50 12.65
C SER A 103 -4.43 3.02 12.58
N TRP A 104 -3.90 2.43 13.65
CA TRP A 104 -3.50 1.03 13.63
C TRP A 104 -4.70 0.10 13.47
N GLY A 105 -4.72 -0.67 12.38
CA GLY A 105 -5.82 -1.56 12.04
C GLY A 105 -7.06 -0.84 11.51
N ALA A 106 -7.00 0.47 11.26
CA ALA A 106 -8.07 1.18 10.60
C ALA A 106 -8.17 0.77 9.13
N THR A 107 -9.39 0.77 8.58
CA THR A 107 -9.63 0.50 7.16
C THR A 107 -8.97 1.56 6.28
N TYR A 108 -8.78 1.24 4.99
CA TYR A 108 -8.18 2.12 4.00
C TYR A 108 -6.73 2.56 4.28
N THR A 109 -6.06 1.88 5.22
CA THR A 109 -4.64 2.10 5.51
C THR A 109 -3.75 1.09 4.77
N PRO A 110 -2.47 1.41 4.49
CA PRO A 110 -1.56 0.48 3.85
C PRO A 110 -1.28 -0.75 4.75
N PHE A 111 -1.12 -1.92 4.14
CA PHE A 111 -0.69 -3.11 4.85
C PHE A 111 0.67 -2.93 5.52
N VAL A 112 0.80 -3.48 6.73
CA VAL A 112 2.08 -3.58 7.42
C VAL A 112 3.00 -4.51 6.64
N ARG A 113 4.24 -4.10 6.44
CA ARG A 113 5.29 -4.92 5.83
C ARG A 113 6.16 -5.54 6.93
N PHE A 114 6.11 -6.86 7.08
CA PHE A 114 7.00 -7.60 8.00
C PHE A 114 8.40 -7.81 7.44
N LEU A 115 8.54 -7.79 6.12
CA LEU A 115 9.81 -7.85 5.39
C LEU A 115 9.86 -6.71 4.38
N PRO A 116 11.07 -6.22 4.05
CA PRO A 116 11.22 -5.22 3.00
C PRO A 116 10.67 -5.70 1.64
N PRO A 117 10.00 -4.82 0.88
CA PRO A 117 9.57 -5.15 -0.49
C PRO A 117 10.74 -5.42 -1.41
N ILE A 118 10.53 -6.27 -2.42
CA ILE A 118 11.52 -6.58 -3.45
C ILE A 118 10.93 -6.25 -4.82
N TYR A 119 11.30 -5.07 -5.32
CA TYR A 119 11.03 -4.59 -6.67
C TYR A 119 12.34 -4.52 -7.46
N SER A 120 12.30 -4.66 -8.78
CA SER A 120 13.52 -4.61 -9.62
C SER A 120 14.20 -3.24 -9.60
N ASP A 121 13.44 -2.18 -9.40
CA ASP A 121 13.90 -0.79 -9.30
C ASP A 121 13.84 -0.23 -7.86
N GLY A 122 13.47 -1.05 -6.88
CA GLY A 122 13.27 -0.64 -5.50
C GLY A 122 11.99 0.14 -5.21
N ILE A 123 11.11 0.37 -6.19
CA ILE A 123 9.89 1.19 -6.03
C ILE A 123 8.62 0.41 -6.43
N ASP A 124 8.47 0.08 -7.71
CA ASP A 124 7.26 -0.57 -8.25
C ASP A 124 7.53 -1.50 -9.45
N GLY A 125 8.78 -1.66 -9.85
CA GLY A 125 9.18 -2.52 -10.95
C GLY A 125 8.96 -4.00 -10.66
N GLN A 126 8.46 -4.74 -11.65
CA GLN A 126 8.25 -6.18 -11.54
C GLN A 126 9.52 -6.91 -11.09
N ARG A 127 9.39 -7.85 -10.16
CA ARG A 127 10.52 -8.60 -9.64
C ARG A 127 11.23 -9.37 -10.76
N VAL A 128 12.56 -9.37 -10.71
CA VAL A 128 13.43 -10.14 -11.60
C VAL A 128 14.09 -11.29 -10.86
N SER A 129 14.63 -12.23 -11.63
CA SER A 129 15.39 -13.36 -11.09
C SER A 129 16.61 -12.89 -10.29
N VAL A 130 16.85 -13.52 -9.15
CA VAL A 130 18.03 -13.24 -8.31
C VAL A 130 19.29 -13.92 -8.87
N VAL A 131 19.14 -14.90 -9.76
CA VAL A 131 20.24 -15.72 -10.29
C VAL A 131 20.89 -15.04 -11.50
N ASP A 132 20.09 -14.71 -12.51
CA ASP A 132 20.55 -14.23 -13.83
C ASP A 132 20.03 -12.82 -14.16
N LYS A 133 19.27 -12.19 -13.26
CA LYS A 133 18.61 -10.89 -13.47
C LYS A 133 17.61 -10.88 -14.64
N GLY A 134 17.18 -12.05 -15.11
CA GLY A 134 16.19 -12.22 -16.18
C GLY A 134 14.75 -12.09 -15.70
N THR A 135 13.82 -12.21 -16.66
CA THR A 135 12.38 -12.24 -16.40
C THR A 135 11.99 -13.52 -15.64
N LEU A 136 11.04 -13.39 -14.72
CA LEU A 136 10.48 -14.56 -14.03
C LEU A 136 9.52 -15.32 -14.96
N PRO A 137 9.37 -16.65 -14.78
CA PRO A 137 8.36 -17.43 -15.49
C PRO A 137 6.97 -16.82 -15.32
N SER A 138 6.13 -16.90 -16.36
CA SER A 138 4.75 -16.42 -16.26
C SER A 138 3.99 -17.22 -15.20
N ALA A 139 3.09 -16.55 -14.47
CA ALA A 139 2.24 -17.21 -13.47
C ALA A 139 1.46 -18.39 -14.09
N ARG A 140 1.00 -18.25 -15.34
CA ARG A 140 0.28 -19.31 -16.06
C ARG A 140 1.15 -20.54 -16.32
N LEU A 141 2.42 -20.35 -16.68
CA LEU A 141 3.35 -21.46 -16.87
C LEU A 141 3.53 -22.23 -15.56
N ILE A 142 3.75 -21.52 -14.45
CA ILE A 142 3.86 -22.14 -13.12
C ILE A 142 2.59 -22.91 -12.75
N THR A 143 1.40 -22.32 -12.93
CA THR A 143 0.13 -23.01 -12.68
C THR A 143 0.02 -24.29 -13.51
N SER A 144 0.36 -24.25 -14.81
CA SER A 144 0.25 -25.41 -15.69
C SER A 144 1.14 -26.60 -15.31
N ILE A 145 2.27 -26.34 -14.63
CA ILE A 145 3.25 -27.36 -14.27
C ILE A 145 3.05 -27.83 -12.83
N VAL A 146 2.83 -26.90 -11.90
CA VAL A 146 2.84 -27.14 -10.44
C VAL A 146 1.43 -27.39 -9.88
N HIS A 147 0.43 -26.61 -10.32
CA HIS A 147 -0.93 -26.66 -9.78
C HIS A 147 -1.82 -27.51 -10.69
N ARG A 148 -1.55 -28.82 -10.74
CA ARG A 148 -2.36 -29.75 -11.52
C ARG A 148 -3.73 -29.91 -10.88
N ASP A 149 -4.75 -29.92 -11.73
CA ASP A 149 -6.11 -30.23 -11.31
C ASP A 149 -6.22 -31.74 -11.06
N VAL A 150 -6.53 -32.11 -9.82
CA VAL A 150 -6.66 -33.50 -9.37
C VAL A 150 -7.88 -33.57 -8.48
N ASP A 151 -8.80 -34.47 -8.81
CA ASP A 151 -9.96 -34.76 -7.96
C ASP A 151 -9.52 -35.59 -6.75
N HIS A 152 -9.36 -34.93 -5.61
CA HIS A 152 -8.94 -35.54 -4.35
C HIS A 152 -9.72 -34.93 -3.17
N PRO A 153 -10.98 -35.34 -2.96
CA PRO A 153 -11.80 -34.80 -1.89
C PRO A 153 -11.26 -35.18 -0.51
N ASN A 154 -11.44 -34.29 0.46
CA ASN A 154 -11.15 -34.57 1.86
C ASN A 154 -12.38 -35.18 2.53
N MET A 155 -12.23 -36.33 3.20
CA MET A 155 -13.35 -37.07 3.81
C MET A 155 -13.62 -36.66 5.27
N ASP A 156 -12.71 -35.91 5.89
CA ASP A 156 -12.79 -35.49 7.30
C ASP A 156 -13.27 -34.05 7.45
N LEU A 157 -13.19 -33.24 6.38
CA LEU A 157 -13.49 -31.82 6.40
C LEU A 157 -14.75 -31.51 5.59
N SER A 158 -15.67 -30.77 6.22
CA SER A 158 -16.84 -30.24 5.51
C SER A 158 -16.45 -29.03 4.68
N ILE A 159 -17.26 -28.76 3.63
CA ILE A 159 -17.11 -27.56 2.79
C ILE A 159 -17.15 -26.25 3.58
N LEU A 160 -17.75 -26.27 4.78
CA LEU A 160 -17.83 -25.11 5.67
C LEU A 160 -16.46 -24.56 6.04
N ILE A 161 -15.40 -25.38 6.08
CA ILE A 161 -14.05 -24.89 6.40
C ILE A 161 -13.54 -23.92 5.34
N MET A 162 -13.74 -24.25 4.06
CA MET A 162 -13.38 -23.36 2.96
C MET A 162 -14.20 -22.06 3.02
N SER A 163 -15.52 -22.19 3.17
CA SER A 163 -16.41 -21.02 3.22
C SER A 163 -16.14 -20.11 4.42
N TRP A 164 -15.85 -20.69 5.59
CA TRP A 164 -15.50 -19.95 6.80
C TRP A 164 -14.15 -19.24 6.67
N GLY A 165 -13.18 -19.87 5.99
CA GLY A 165 -11.92 -19.22 5.65
C GLY A 165 -12.12 -17.96 4.79
N GLN A 166 -12.96 -18.05 3.77
CA GLN A 166 -13.35 -16.92 2.91
C GLN A 166 -14.10 -15.82 3.69
N PHE A 167 -14.99 -16.20 4.61
CA PHE A 167 -15.70 -15.27 5.47
C PHE A 167 -14.73 -14.47 6.37
N ILE A 168 -13.75 -15.14 7.00
CA ILE A 168 -12.73 -14.47 7.81
C ILE A 168 -11.81 -13.60 6.95
N ASP A 169 -11.36 -14.09 5.79
CA ASP A 169 -10.50 -13.34 4.87
C ASP A 169 -11.13 -11.98 4.50
N HIS A 170 -12.42 -12.01 4.15
CA HIS A 170 -13.19 -10.83 3.78
C HIS A 170 -13.49 -9.87 4.95
N ASP A 171 -13.44 -10.33 6.21
CA ASP A 171 -13.55 -9.46 7.39
C ASP A 171 -12.21 -8.79 7.72
N LEU A 172 -11.09 -9.47 7.44
CA LEU A 172 -9.76 -9.01 7.83
C LEU A 172 -9.09 -8.12 6.78
N THR A 173 -9.21 -8.45 5.49
CA THR A 173 -8.41 -7.78 4.46
C THR A 173 -9.13 -7.60 3.13
N LEU A 174 -8.81 -6.50 2.45
CA LEU A 174 -9.14 -6.28 1.05
C LEU A 174 -8.08 -5.40 0.42
N ALA A 175 -7.41 -5.89 -0.62
CA ALA A 175 -6.52 -5.09 -1.46
C ALA A 175 -7.28 -4.65 -2.71
N ALA A 176 -7.52 -3.35 -2.85
CA ALA A 176 -8.16 -2.83 -4.06
C ALA A 176 -7.30 -3.13 -5.30
N PRO A 177 -7.92 -3.51 -6.44
CA PRO A 177 -7.18 -3.76 -7.66
C PRO A 177 -6.46 -2.49 -8.13
N PRO A 178 -5.28 -2.62 -8.77
CA PRO A 178 -4.60 -1.48 -9.37
C PRO A 178 -5.47 -0.86 -10.48
N ARG A 179 -5.35 0.47 -10.64
CA ARG A 179 -5.99 1.21 -11.75
C ARG A 179 -5.38 0.87 -13.10
#